data_AF-A0A4R3Z6X7-F1
#
_entry.id   AF-A0A4R3Z6X7-F1
#
_cell.length_a   1.000
_cell.length_b   1.000
_cell.length_c   1.000
_cell.angle_alpha   90.00
_cell.angle_beta   90.00
_cell.angle_gamma   90.00
#
_symmetry.space_group_name_H-M   'P 1'
#
loop_
_entity.id
_entity.type
_entity.pdbx_description
1 polymer ?
#
loop_
_entity_poly.entity_id
_entity_poly.type
_entity_poly.pdbx_seq_one_letter_code
_entity_poly.pdbx_strand_id
1 'polypeptide(L)'
;MYLIFKMLEHDKLEGEVEMDETLFGYHTKGKLKEIDVEKPKKRGISEDKISVACAIDEKGKTIIKVINRGRATSKSLIDTFNGYIDKSNLVISDSLRSYHKVQKTLGYDWIKIPSGKSSYKGYTLDRVNSLHGNIKMYIGHLRGVSVSFLQGYLSLYELIQRYPRYYQRKSYRDIVLKIMTTAMPYRGSDFDETFSYV
;
A
#
# COMPACT_ATOMS: atom_id res chain seq x y z
N MET A 1 2.92 11.86 11.12
CA MET A 1 2.98 10.92 9.96
C MET A 1 2.30 11.42 8.70
N TYR A 2 1.14 12.08 8.79
CA TYR A 2 0.48 12.68 7.62
C TYR A 2 1.41 13.58 6.78
N LEU A 3 2.27 14.36 7.44
CA LEU A 3 3.27 15.20 6.77
C LEU A 3 4.23 14.36 5.91
N ILE A 4 4.66 13.19 6.37
CA ILE A 4 5.56 12.30 5.62
C ILE A 4 4.87 11.82 4.35
N PHE A 5 3.59 11.40 4.45
CA PHE A 5 2.80 11.05 3.26
C PHE A 5 2.68 12.22 2.29
N LYS A 6 2.41 13.44 2.78
CA LYS A 6 2.33 14.64 1.93
C LYS A 6 3.65 15.04 1.28
N MET A 7 4.77 14.79 1.94
CA MET A 7 6.12 15.11 1.45
C MET A 7 6.72 14.00 0.58
N LEU A 8 6.15 12.80 0.62
CA LEU A 8 6.59 11.68 -0.19
C LEU A 8 6.06 11.87 -1.61
N GLU A 9 6.84 12.57 -2.43
CA GLU A 9 6.60 12.62 -3.87
C GLU A 9 7.02 11.28 -4.48
N HIS A 10 6.14 10.72 -5.32
CA HIS A 10 6.43 9.53 -6.10
C HIS A 10 6.93 9.97 -7.48
N ASP A 11 8.10 9.49 -7.86
CA ASP A 11 8.52 9.59 -9.25
C ASP A 11 7.72 8.58 -10.09
N LYS A 12 7.70 8.79 -11.41
CA LYS A 12 7.24 7.77 -12.34
C LYS A 12 8.03 6.47 -12.17
N LEU A 13 7.35 5.35 -12.30
CA LEU A 13 7.97 4.03 -12.38
C LEU A 13 8.51 3.83 -13.80
N GLU A 14 9.58 3.06 -13.94
CA GLU A 14 10.28 2.88 -15.22
C GLU A 14 10.44 1.41 -15.58
N GLY A 15 10.44 1.09 -16.88
CA GLY A 15 10.70 -0.27 -17.36
C GLY A 15 9.65 -1.28 -16.91
N GLU A 16 10.11 -2.42 -16.40
CA GLU A 16 9.24 -3.47 -15.87
C GLU A 16 8.69 -3.12 -14.50
N VAL A 17 7.37 -3.19 -14.35
CA VAL A 17 6.66 -2.86 -13.12
C VAL A 17 5.78 -4.02 -12.68
N GLU A 18 5.98 -4.53 -11.48
CA GLU A 18 5.07 -5.50 -10.87
C GLU A 18 4.01 -4.77 -10.03
N MET A 19 2.75 -5.13 -10.24
CA MET A 19 1.59 -4.55 -9.57
C MET A 19 0.75 -5.64 -8.92
N ASP A 20 0.40 -5.45 -7.66
CA ASP A 20 -0.52 -6.31 -6.93
C ASP A 20 -1.11 -5.54 -5.74
N GLU A 21 -2.14 -6.09 -5.11
CA GLU A 21 -2.69 -5.57 -3.87
C GLU A 21 -2.40 -6.49 -2.68
N THR A 22 -2.35 -5.90 -1.50
CA THR A 22 -2.36 -6.66 -0.25
C THR A 22 -3.44 -6.18 0.69
N LEU A 23 -3.82 -7.05 1.63
CA LEU A 23 -4.89 -6.79 2.58
C LEU A 23 -4.34 -6.71 4.02
N PHE A 24 -4.75 -5.67 4.73
CA PHE A 24 -4.53 -5.47 6.16
C PHE A 24 -5.85 -5.59 6.92
N GLY A 25 -5.79 -5.98 8.19
CA GLY A 25 -6.98 -6.00 9.06
C GLY A 25 -7.52 -4.59 9.32
N TYR A 26 -8.83 -4.43 9.32
CA TYR A 26 -9.49 -3.19 9.69
C TYR A 26 -9.53 -3.06 11.22
N HIS A 27 -8.72 -2.12 11.75
CA HIS A 27 -8.67 -1.79 13.17
C HIS A 27 -8.90 -0.28 13.36
N THR A 28 -9.85 0.10 14.20
CA THR A 28 -10.06 1.51 14.63
C THR A 28 -9.78 1.62 16.12
N LYS A 29 -9.01 2.64 16.54
CA LYS A 29 -8.75 2.89 17.97
C LYS A 29 -10.06 3.31 18.66
N GLY A 30 -10.31 2.80 19.87
CA GLY A 30 -11.45 3.21 20.70
C GLY A 30 -12.76 2.47 20.45
N LYS A 31 -12.89 1.66 19.38
CA LYS A 31 -13.98 0.68 19.29
C LYS A 31 -13.52 -0.60 19.96
N LEU A 32 -14.00 -0.84 21.18
CA LEU A 32 -14.11 -2.20 21.69
C LEU A 32 -14.83 -2.99 20.61
N LYS A 33 -14.17 -4.00 20.03
CA LYS A 33 -14.94 -5.06 19.39
C LYS A 33 -15.80 -5.59 20.52
N GLU A 34 -17.12 -5.40 20.43
CA GLU A 34 -18.02 -6.31 21.11
C GLU A 34 -17.46 -7.71 20.84
N ILE A 35 -17.26 -8.48 21.91
CA ILE A 35 -16.77 -9.83 21.84
C ILE A 35 -17.86 -10.60 21.09
N ASP A 36 -17.78 -10.56 19.76
CA ASP A 36 -18.73 -11.18 18.85
C ASP A 36 -18.47 -12.68 19.01
N VAL A 37 -19.30 -13.28 19.85
CA VAL A 37 -19.47 -14.72 20.00
C VAL A 37 -19.47 -15.35 18.61
N GLU A 38 -18.44 -16.17 18.34
CA GLU A 38 -18.31 -17.10 17.22
C GLU A 38 -19.05 -16.75 15.91
N LYS A 39 -18.82 -15.56 15.33
CA LYS A 39 -19.22 -15.36 13.92
C LYS A 39 -18.27 -16.16 13.03
N PRO A 40 -18.75 -17.09 12.19
CA PRO A 40 -17.88 -17.85 11.30
C PRO A 40 -17.10 -16.86 10.43
N LYS A 41 -15.75 -16.99 10.41
CA LYS A 41 -14.88 -16.20 9.53
C LYS A 41 -15.38 -16.38 8.09
N LYS A 42 -16.13 -15.40 7.57
CA LYS A 42 -16.64 -15.41 6.20
C LYS A 42 -15.43 -15.58 5.26
N ARG A 43 -15.42 -16.66 4.47
CA ARG A 43 -14.39 -16.87 3.44
C ARG A 43 -14.62 -15.84 2.34
N GLY A 44 -13.70 -14.88 2.19
CA GLY A 44 -13.78 -13.78 1.23
C GLY A 44 -13.00 -12.55 1.68
N ILE A 45 -12.91 -11.54 0.82
CA ILE A 45 -12.45 -10.20 1.20
C ILE A 45 -13.62 -9.54 1.95
N SER A 46 -13.64 -9.66 3.28
CA SER A 46 -14.66 -9.02 4.11
C SER A 46 -14.44 -7.50 4.15
N GLU A 47 -15.48 -6.74 4.52
CA GLU A 47 -15.33 -5.32 4.84
C GLU A 47 -14.35 -5.10 6.01
N ASP A 48 -13.97 -6.13 6.76
CA ASP A 48 -12.96 -6.02 7.83
C ASP A 48 -11.53 -5.99 7.32
N LYS A 49 -11.32 -5.75 6.02
CA LYS A 49 -10.00 -5.63 5.42
C LYS A 49 -9.85 -4.28 4.73
N ILE A 50 -8.63 -3.76 4.76
CA ILE A 50 -8.20 -2.60 3.99
C ILE A 50 -7.25 -3.08 2.90
N SER A 51 -7.56 -2.69 1.66
CA SER A 51 -6.70 -2.95 0.52
C SER A 51 -5.65 -1.84 0.37
N VAL A 52 -4.43 -2.29 0.13
CA VAL A 52 -3.27 -1.47 -0.18
C VAL A 52 -2.78 -1.88 -1.55
N ALA A 53 -2.78 -0.94 -2.49
CA ALA A 53 -2.22 -1.11 -3.81
C ALA A 53 -0.71 -0.92 -3.74
N CYS A 54 0.03 -1.85 -4.35
CA CYS A 54 1.48 -1.83 -4.41
C CYS A 54 1.93 -1.89 -5.88
N ALA A 55 2.94 -1.11 -6.21
CA ALA A 55 3.72 -1.29 -7.42
C ALA A 55 5.20 -1.19 -7.10
N ILE A 56 6.03 -1.95 -7.82
CA ILE A 56 7.48 -1.91 -7.71
C ILE A 56 8.11 -2.06 -9.10
N ASP A 57 9.05 -1.17 -9.43
CA ASP A 57 9.79 -1.26 -10.68
C ASP A 57 11.09 -2.08 -10.54
N GLU A 58 11.77 -2.32 -11.66
CA GLU A 58 13.02 -3.06 -11.70
C GLU A 58 14.18 -2.42 -10.93
N LYS A 59 14.10 -1.12 -10.66
CA LYS A 59 15.07 -0.36 -9.86
C LYS A 59 14.72 -0.34 -8.38
N GLY A 60 13.59 -0.94 -7.99
CA GLY A 60 13.10 -0.99 -6.61
C GLY A 60 12.36 0.27 -6.17
N LYS A 61 12.00 1.18 -7.08
CA LYS A 61 11.11 2.30 -6.79
C LYS A 61 9.71 1.75 -6.56
N THR A 62 9.03 2.23 -5.52
CA THR A 62 7.75 1.68 -5.07
C THR A 62 6.67 2.75 -5.01
N ILE A 63 5.42 2.31 -5.18
CA ILE A 63 4.23 3.09 -4.86
C ILE A 63 3.38 2.21 -3.94
N ILE A 64 3.10 2.70 -2.73
CA ILE A 64 2.34 1.97 -1.72
C ILE A 64 1.21 2.85 -1.20
N LYS A 65 -0.03 2.52 -1.57
CA LYS A 65 -1.20 3.36 -1.26
C LYS A 65 -2.37 2.56 -0.68
N VAL A 66 -2.89 3.01 0.45
CA VAL A 66 -4.17 2.57 1.01
C VAL A 66 -5.27 3.06 0.08
N ILE A 67 -6.06 2.14 -0.47
CA ILE A 67 -7.06 2.47 -1.49
C ILE A 67 -8.49 2.39 -0.97
N ASN A 68 -8.95 1.23 -0.53
CA ASN A 68 -10.34 1.06 -0.14
C ASN A 68 -10.52 -0.01 0.93
N ARG A 69 -11.68 0.05 1.59
CA ARG A 69 -12.17 -1.05 2.42
C ARG A 69 -12.65 -2.19 1.51
N GLY A 70 -12.26 -3.41 1.82
CA GLY A 70 -12.57 -4.58 1.01
C GLY A 70 -11.66 -4.74 -0.22
N ARG A 71 -12.25 -5.09 -1.37
CA ARG A 71 -11.54 -5.52 -2.58
C ARG A 71 -11.15 -4.33 -3.47
N ALA A 72 -9.94 -4.34 -4.02
CA ALA A 72 -9.46 -3.31 -4.94
C ALA A 72 -10.40 -3.12 -6.14
N THR A 73 -10.82 -1.87 -6.38
CA THR A 73 -11.65 -1.50 -7.53
C THR A 73 -10.79 -0.95 -8.64
N SER A 74 -11.24 -1.06 -9.89
CA SER A 74 -10.52 -0.42 -11.00
C SER A 74 -10.37 1.09 -10.83
N LYS A 75 -11.37 1.75 -10.23
CA LYS A 75 -11.34 3.20 -10.00
C LYS A 75 -10.21 3.56 -9.04
N SER A 76 -10.19 2.93 -7.86
CA SER A 76 -9.18 3.22 -6.84
C SER A 76 -7.75 2.86 -7.29
N LEU A 77 -7.60 1.83 -8.12
CA LEU A 77 -6.31 1.51 -8.77
C LEU A 77 -5.90 2.56 -9.81
N ILE A 78 -6.82 3.03 -10.66
CA ILE A 78 -6.54 4.12 -11.62
C ILE A 78 -6.13 5.39 -10.86
N ASP A 79 -6.89 5.80 -9.85
CA ASP A 79 -6.60 6.99 -9.04
C ASP A 79 -5.27 6.87 -8.27
N THR A 80 -4.76 5.65 -8.09
CA THR A 80 -3.47 5.39 -7.45
C THR A 80 -2.31 5.47 -8.42
N PHE A 81 -2.43 4.85 -9.60
CA PHE A 81 -1.31 4.69 -10.53
C PHE A 81 -1.27 5.71 -11.67
N ASN A 82 -2.37 6.46 -11.86
CA ASN A 82 -2.40 7.53 -12.85
C ASN A 82 -1.32 8.58 -12.57
N GLY A 83 -0.59 8.96 -13.61
CA GLY A 83 0.54 9.89 -13.51
C GLY A 83 1.89 9.23 -13.18
N TYR A 84 1.89 7.99 -12.67
CA TYR A 84 3.12 7.26 -12.31
C TYR A 84 3.45 6.09 -13.22
N ILE A 85 2.44 5.51 -13.87
CA ILE A 85 2.56 4.42 -14.83
C ILE A 85 1.89 4.87 -16.13
N ASP A 86 2.58 4.68 -17.25
CA ASP A 86 2.09 5.04 -18.57
C ASP A 86 2.52 4.02 -19.64
N LYS A 87 2.36 4.39 -20.91
CA LYS A 87 2.62 3.51 -22.07
C LYS A 87 4.09 3.07 -22.20
N SER A 88 5.01 3.73 -21.49
CA SER A 88 6.43 3.35 -21.49
C SER A 88 6.73 2.14 -20.60
N ASN A 89 5.78 1.71 -19.76
CA ASN A 89 5.96 0.62 -18.82
C ASN A 89 5.48 -0.73 -19.38
N LEU A 90 6.20 -1.79 -19.01
CA LEU A 90 5.72 -3.17 -19.08
C LEU A 90 5.22 -3.60 -17.71
N VAL A 91 3.92 -3.70 -17.54
CA VAL A 91 3.30 -4.07 -16.26
C VAL A 91 3.08 -5.57 -16.19
N ILE A 92 3.43 -6.17 -15.04
CA ILE A 92 3.12 -7.55 -14.69
C ILE A 92 2.16 -7.51 -13.50
N SER A 93 0.99 -8.16 -13.63
CA SER A 93 0.03 -8.27 -12.53
C SER A 93 -0.61 -9.65 -12.47
N ASP A 94 -1.33 -9.89 -11.38
CA ASP A 94 -2.16 -11.07 -11.22
C ASP A 94 -3.37 -11.05 -12.19
N SER A 95 -4.24 -12.04 -12.03
CA SER A 95 -5.43 -12.19 -12.86
C SER A 95 -6.66 -11.40 -12.37
N LEU A 96 -6.51 -10.43 -11.47
CA LEU A 96 -7.61 -9.63 -10.95
C LEU A 96 -8.35 -8.90 -12.07
N ARG A 97 -9.68 -9.07 -12.11
CA ARG A 97 -10.55 -8.44 -13.13
C ARG A 97 -10.38 -6.91 -13.17
N SER A 98 -10.09 -6.28 -12.04
CA SER A 98 -9.97 -4.84 -11.93
C SER A 98 -8.83 -4.29 -12.81
N TYR A 99 -7.73 -5.03 -13.00
CA TYR A 99 -6.58 -4.59 -13.80
C TYR A 99 -6.86 -4.46 -15.29
N HIS A 100 -7.85 -5.17 -15.85
CA HIS A 100 -8.23 -5.00 -17.25
C HIS A 100 -8.65 -3.55 -17.58
N LYS A 101 -9.44 -2.94 -16.69
CA LYS A 101 -9.88 -1.54 -16.89
C LYS A 101 -8.74 -0.56 -16.59
N VAL A 102 -7.87 -0.87 -15.63
CA VAL A 102 -6.68 -0.06 -15.31
C VAL A 102 -5.76 0.01 -16.53
N GLN A 103 -5.41 -1.14 -17.11
CA GLN A 103 -4.61 -1.25 -18.32
C GLN A 103 -5.21 -0.47 -19.49
N LYS A 104 -6.51 -0.64 -19.75
CA LYS A 104 -7.19 0.10 -20.83
C LYS A 104 -7.15 1.62 -20.63
N THR A 105 -7.14 2.08 -19.38
CA THR A 105 -7.17 3.52 -19.04
C THR A 105 -5.77 4.13 -19.07
N LEU A 106 -4.77 3.46 -18.50
CA LEU A 106 -3.40 3.98 -18.41
C LEU A 106 -2.55 3.66 -19.65
N GLY A 107 -2.91 2.62 -20.41
CA GLY A 107 -2.37 2.33 -21.74
C GLY A 107 -0.99 1.64 -21.76
N TYR A 108 -0.54 1.08 -20.64
CA TYR A 108 0.70 0.31 -20.55
C TYR A 108 0.62 -1.06 -21.24
N ASP A 109 1.78 -1.61 -21.59
CA ASP A 109 1.91 -2.99 -22.02
C ASP A 109 1.73 -3.92 -20.82
N TRP A 110 1.02 -5.04 -21.00
CA TRP A 110 0.55 -5.83 -19.86
C TRP A 110 0.78 -7.33 -20.03
N ILE A 111 1.45 -7.91 -19.04
CA ILE A 111 1.63 -9.35 -18.86
C ILE A 111 0.81 -9.80 -17.66
N LYS A 112 -0.20 -10.61 -17.96
CA LYS A 112 -1.07 -11.20 -16.95
C LYS A 112 -0.53 -12.56 -16.53
N ILE A 113 -0.23 -12.73 -15.25
CA ILE A 113 0.06 -14.06 -14.70
C ILE A 113 -1.25 -14.83 -14.54
N PRO A 114 -1.41 -16.01 -15.18
CA PRO A 114 -2.62 -16.82 -15.06
C PRO A 114 -2.87 -17.26 -13.61
N SER A 115 -4.14 -17.25 -13.19
CA SER A 115 -4.55 -17.75 -11.87
C SER A 115 -3.97 -19.14 -11.58
N GLY A 116 -3.40 -19.30 -10.38
CA GLY A 116 -2.80 -20.56 -9.93
C GLY A 116 -1.38 -20.82 -10.44
N LYS A 117 -0.77 -19.89 -11.20
CA LYS A 117 0.64 -19.93 -11.58
C LYS A 117 1.44 -18.86 -10.85
N SER A 118 2.70 -19.17 -10.54
CA SER A 118 3.66 -18.21 -9.99
C SER A 118 4.39 -17.40 -11.07
N SER A 119 4.39 -17.88 -12.32
CA SER A 119 5.08 -17.24 -13.43
C SER A 119 4.38 -17.45 -14.78
N TYR A 120 4.69 -16.57 -15.73
CA TYR A 120 4.25 -16.69 -17.12
C TYR A 120 5.29 -16.09 -18.06
N LYS A 121 5.76 -16.86 -19.06
CA LYS A 121 6.77 -16.43 -20.05
C LYS A 121 8.05 -15.82 -19.43
N GLY A 122 8.49 -16.32 -18.29
CA GLY A 122 9.67 -15.81 -17.57
C GLY A 122 9.39 -14.65 -16.61
N TYR A 123 8.20 -14.07 -16.62
CA TYR A 123 7.78 -13.01 -15.71
C TYR A 123 7.17 -13.58 -14.43
N THR A 124 7.46 -12.96 -13.28
CA THR A 124 6.95 -13.33 -11.96
C THR A 124 6.38 -12.12 -11.21
N LEU A 125 5.83 -12.35 -10.02
CA LEU A 125 5.39 -11.30 -9.08
C LEU A 125 6.26 -11.28 -7.81
N ASP A 126 7.51 -11.76 -7.91
CA ASP A 126 8.34 -12.00 -6.73
C ASP A 126 8.78 -10.71 -6.03
N ARG A 127 8.98 -9.61 -6.78
CA ARG A 127 9.35 -8.31 -6.21
C ARG A 127 8.18 -7.75 -5.41
N VAL A 128 6.97 -7.75 -5.98
CA VAL A 128 5.78 -7.23 -5.27
C VAL A 128 5.36 -8.15 -4.12
N ASN A 129 5.50 -9.48 -4.24
CA ASN A 129 5.27 -10.42 -3.14
C ASN A 129 6.26 -10.22 -1.99
N SER A 130 7.53 -9.98 -2.30
CA SER A 130 8.55 -9.64 -1.31
C SER A 130 8.23 -8.31 -0.63
N LEU A 131 7.80 -7.31 -1.39
CA LEU A 131 7.33 -6.03 -0.86
C LEU A 131 6.17 -6.24 0.12
N HIS A 132 5.17 -7.06 -0.25
CA HIS A 132 4.04 -7.42 0.62
C HIS A 132 4.48 -8.05 1.94
N GLY A 133 5.42 -8.99 1.90
CA GLY A 133 5.99 -9.60 3.09
C GLY A 133 6.65 -8.56 4.00
N ASN A 134 7.47 -7.69 3.41
CA ASN A 134 8.20 -6.66 4.14
C ASN A 134 7.27 -5.64 4.81
N ILE A 135 6.25 -5.13 4.11
CA ILE A 135 5.31 -4.16 4.70
C ILE A 135 4.45 -4.81 5.78
N LYS A 136 4.04 -6.08 5.61
CA LYS A 136 3.28 -6.80 6.65
C LYS A 136 4.12 -7.03 7.90
N MET A 137 5.37 -7.41 7.74
CA MET A 137 6.31 -7.55 8.86
C MET A 137 6.55 -6.20 9.55
N TYR A 138 6.78 -5.14 8.78
CA TYR A 138 6.97 -3.78 9.31
C TYR A 138 5.76 -3.31 10.14
N ILE A 139 4.55 -3.41 9.59
CA ILE A 139 3.32 -3.04 10.30
C ILE A 139 3.06 -3.98 11.48
N GLY A 140 3.36 -5.27 11.35
CA GLY A 140 3.18 -6.27 12.42
C GLY A 140 4.01 -5.99 13.67
N HIS A 141 5.19 -5.38 13.52
CA HIS A 141 6.01 -4.93 14.65
C HIS A 141 5.41 -3.71 15.38
N LEU A 142 4.51 -2.97 14.74
CA LEU A 142 3.86 -1.80 15.32
C LEU A 142 2.56 -2.22 16.01
N ARG A 143 2.53 -2.13 17.35
CA ARG A 143 1.35 -2.52 18.13
C ARG A 143 0.20 -1.51 17.92
N GLY A 144 -0.97 -2.01 17.50
CA GLY A 144 -2.23 -1.25 17.51
C GLY A 144 -2.34 -0.14 16.45
N VAL A 145 -1.75 -0.33 15.27
CA VAL A 145 -1.92 0.57 14.13
C VAL A 145 -3.40 0.62 13.74
N SER A 146 -4.06 1.76 13.92
CA SER A 146 -5.38 1.96 13.35
C SER A 146 -5.30 2.31 11.88
N VAL A 147 -6.35 1.97 11.14
CA VAL A 147 -6.48 2.22 9.70
C VAL A 147 -6.21 3.69 9.34
N SER A 148 -6.67 4.64 10.17
CA SER A 148 -6.43 6.08 9.98
C SER A 148 -4.96 6.48 9.90
N PHE A 149 -4.06 5.66 10.47
CA PHE A 149 -2.61 5.92 10.44
C PHE A 149 -1.86 4.97 9.49
N LEU A 150 -2.53 3.98 8.89
CA LEU A 150 -1.89 2.96 8.08
C LEU A 150 -1.10 3.57 6.91
N GLN A 151 -1.69 4.49 6.15
CA GLN A 151 -0.99 5.16 5.05
C GLN A 151 0.27 5.88 5.53
N GLY A 152 0.21 6.55 6.68
CA GLY A 152 1.36 7.24 7.25
C GLY A 152 2.52 6.30 7.57
N TYR A 153 2.21 5.12 8.12
CA TYR A 153 3.24 4.12 8.42
C TYR A 153 3.83 3.51 7.16
N LEU A 154 3.00 3.26 6.14
CA LEU A 154 3.48 2.78 4.84
C LEU A 154 4.38 3.81 4.15
N SER A 155 4.04 5.09 4.21
CA SER A 155 4.90 6.18 3.72
C SER A 155 6.21 6.29 4.49
N LEU A 156 6.21 6.03 5.80
CA LEU A 156 7.45 5.97 6.56
C LEU A 156 8.31 4.76 6.17
N TYR A 157 7.68 3.60 5.95
CA TYR A 157 8.38 2.43 5.42
C TYR A 157 9.06 2.78 4.09
N GLU A 158 8.34 3.40 3.16
CA GLU A 158 8.87 3.79 1.86
C GLU A 158 10.05 4.77 1.98
N LEU A 159 9.94 5.77 2.87
CA LEU A 159 11.02 6.71 3.15
C LEU A 159 12.29 6.01 3.67
N ILE A 160 12.13 5.04 4.56
CA ILE A 160 13.25 4.25 5.10
C ILE A 160 13.94 3.45 3.99
N GLN A 161 13.16 2.85 3.07
CA GLN A 161 13.71 2.11 1.93
C GLN A 161 14.42 3.03 0.94
N ARG A 162 13.89 4.23 0.70
CA ARG A 162 14.47 5.21 -0.23
C ARG A 162 15.80 5.81 0.29
N TYR A 163 15.94 5.95 1.60
CA TYR A 163 17.09 6.60 2.24
C TYR A 163 17.78 5.76 3.34
N PRO A 164 18.28 4.55 3.03
CA PRO A 164 18.78 3.63 4.04
C PRO A 164 20.00 4.17 4.79
N ARG A 165 20.89 4.90 4.09
CA ARG A 165 22.09 5.52 4.69
C ARG A 165 21.76 6.61 5.71
N TYR A 166 20.69 7.37 5.47
CA TYR A 166 20.24 8.40 6.39
C TYR A 166 19.57 7.76 7.61
N TYR A 167 18.78 6.70 7.39
CA TYR A 167 18.16 5.96 8.49
C TYR A 167 19.17 5.22 9.39
N GLN A 168 20.34 4.83 8.87
CA GLN A 168 21.39 4.22 9.69
C GLN A 168 22.09 5.22 10.61
N ARG A 169 21.96 6.54 10.39
CA ARG A 169 22.51 7.55 11.30
C ARG A 169 21.66 7.64 12.57
N LYS A 170 22.31 7.46 13.72
CA LYS A 170 21.68 7.50 15.05
C LYS A 170 20.83 8.76 15.25
N SER A 171 21.35 9.93 14.86
CA SER A 171 20.64 11.21 14.98
C SER A 171 19.34 11.27 14.17
N TYR A 172 19.32 10.75 12.94
CA TYR A 172 18.11 10.74 12.11
C TYR A 172 17.08 9.74 12.65
N ARG A 173 17.54 8.55 13.07
CA ARG A 173 16.69 7.57 13.76
C ARG A 173 16.06 8.16 15.00
N ASP A 174 16.83 8.85 15.83
CA ASP A 174 16.36 9.48 17.06
C ASP A 174 15.36 10.60 16.76
N ILE A 175 15.59 11.42 15.73
CA ILE A 175 14.65 12.46 15.30
C ILE A 175 13.34 11.84 14.79
N VAL A 176 13.41 10.85 13.90
CA VAL A 176 12.22 10.16 13.39
C VAL A 176 11.48 9.44 14.52
N LEU A 177 12.18 8.70 15.37
CA LEU A 177 11.58 8.05 16.55
C LEU A 177 10.95 9.08 17.48
N LYS A 178 11.59 10.22 17.70
CA LYS A 178 11.05 11.30 18.53
C LYS A 178 9.81 11.91 17.87
N ILE A 179 9.79 12.18 16.57
CA ILE A 179 8.59 12.61 15.83
C ILE A 179 7.45 11.57 15.95
N MET A 180 7.80 10.29 15.90
CA MET A 180 6.84 9.17 15.93
C MET A 180 6.28 8.86 17.33
N THR A 181 7.05 9.16 18.38
CA THR A 181 6.69 8.93 19.80
C THR A 181 6.21 10.19 20.51
N THR A 182 6.48 11.37 19.94
CA THR A 182 5.89 12.63 20.41
C THR A 182 4.39 12.54 20.19
N ALA A 183 3.61 12.69 21.26
CA ALA A 183 2.17 12.82 21.16
C ALA A 183 1.85 14.04 20.29
N MET A 184 1.49 13.80 19.02
CA MET A 184 1.00 14.87 18.17
C MET A 184 -0.37 15.29 18.72
N PRO A 185 -0.59 16.59 19.02
CA PRO A 185 -1.86 17.07 19.56
C PRO A 185 -3.00 17.02 18.54
N TYR A 186 -2.70 16.69 17.29
CA TYR A 186 -3.70 16.60 16.24
C TYR A 186 -4.60 15.39 16.44
N ARG A 187 -5.86 15.66 16.80
CA ARG A 187 -6.93 14.67 16.85
C ARG A 187 -7.41 14.39 15.43
N GLY A 188 -8.05 13.24 15.21
CA GLY A 188 -8.63 12.89 13.90
C GLY A 188 -9.65 13.91 13.38
N SER A 189 -10.15 14.80 14.24
CA SER A 189 -11.01 15.95 13.93
C SER A 189 -10.29 17.12 13.25
N ASP A 190 -8.96 17.19 13.32
CA ASP A 190 -8.17 18.27 12.71
C ASP A 190 -7.86 17.98 11.23
N PHE A 191 -8.37 16.86 10.72
CA PHE A 191 -8.40 16.50 9.31
C PHE A 191 -9.86 16.59 8.86
N ASP A 192 -10.19 17.58 8.02
CA ASP A 192 -11.55 17.83 7.52
C ASP A 192 -12.29 16.56 7.09
N GLU A 193 -13.60 16.54 7.36
CA GLU A 193 -14.58 15.51 6.97
C GLU A 193 -14.73 15.32 5.44
N THR A 194 -13.89 15.98 4.63
CA THR A 194 -13.81 15.80 3.18
C THR A 194 -13.10 14.51 2.76
N PHE A 195 -12.64 13.68 3.70
CA PHE A 195 -12.18 12.32 3.44
C PHE A 195 -13.36 11.36 3.16
N SER A 196 -14.00 11.55 2.00
CA SER A 196 -14.63 10.43 1.32
C SER A 196 -13.51 9.48 0.89
N TYR A 197 -13.55 8.23 1.35
CA TYR A 197 -12.82 7.16 0.68
C TYR A 197 -13.36 7.10 -0.76
N VAL A 198 -12.62 7.67 -1.71
CA VAL A 198 -12.89 7.51 -3.14
C VAL A 198 -12.26 6.21 -3.61
#